data_AF-A0A933P0Y2-F1
#
_entry.id   AF-A0A933P0Y2-F1
#
_cell.length_a   1.000
_cell.length_b   1.000
_cell.length_c   1.000
_cell.angle_alpha   90.00
_cell.angle_beta   90.00
_cell.angle_gamma   90.00
#
_symmetry.space_group_name_H-M   'P 1'
#
loop_
_entity.id
_entity.type
_entity.pdbx_description
1 polymer ?
#
loop_
_entity_poly.entity_id
_entity_poly.type
_entity_poly.pdbx_seq_one_letter_code
_entity_poly.pdbx_strand_id
1 'polypeptide(L)'
;MVARSGDGRQRSGRADTQDDSRSSTPLVELGQSFARLRRRCARQGRHVRQLAAEADRIATLATKPTTGSGRRHRAALDAIREKVGYHAAWAQWSASADEIAALIDRIARHPARGIDDLIIKYDALQWSLLDDGAAFDTAVRRQVVAFRRDLVALAGSR
;
A
#
# COMPACT_ATOMS: atom_id res chain seq x y z
N MET A 1 21.71 71.01 -33.58
CA MET A 1 22.98 70.29 -33.42
C MET A 1 22.72 69.12 -32.46
N VAL A 2 22.89 67.87 -32.93
CA VAL A 2 22.82 66.55 -32.22
C VAL A 2 21.41 66.14 -31.73
N ALA A 3 20.65 65.15 -32.24
CA ALA A 3 20.85 63.76 -32.71
C ALA A 3 20.95 62.68 -31.60
N ARG A 4 19.98 61.74 -31.58
CA ARG A 4 19.99 60.30 -31.18
C ARG A 4 18.67 59.92 -30.48
N SER A 5 17.80 59.04 -30.98
CA SER A 5 17.93 57.63 -31.44
C SER A 5 18.15 56.61 -30.31
N GLY A 6 17.23 55.64 -30.26
CA GLY A 6 17.36 54.34 -29.58
C GLY A 6 16.91 54.38 -28.11
N ASP A 7 16.23 53.40 -27.55
CA ASP A 7 16.28 51.98 -27.89
C ASP A 7 15.10 51.24 -27.24
N GLY A 8 14.59 50.22 -27.94
CA GLY A 8 13.48 49.40 -27.50
C GLY A 8 13.90 48.47 -26.36
N ARG A 9 13.18 48.52 -25.24
CA ARG A 9 13.18 47.43 -24.25
C ARG A 9 11.93 46.59 -24.41
N GLN A 10 11.93 45.79 -25.47
CA GLN A 10 11.35 44.46 -25.43
C GLN A 10 12.30 43.58 -24.62
N ARG A 11 11.86 43.07 -23.47
CA ARG A 11 12.29 41.80 -22.83
C ARG A 11 11.77 41.73 -21.40
N SER A 12 10.68 41.03 -21.23
CA SER A 12 10.64 39.97 -20.24
C SER A 12 9.66 38.94 -20.76
N GLY A 13 10.22 37.97 -21.50
CA GLY A 13 9.53 36.73 -21.79
C GLY A 13 9.17 36.12 -20.44
N ARG A 14 7.90 36.22 -20.09
CA ARG A 14 7.31 35.39 -19.06
C ARG A 14 7.43 33.98 -19.63
N ALA A 15 8.41 33.24 -19.11
CA ALA A 15 8.58 31.84 -19.40
C ALA A 15 7.20 31.20 -19.24
N ASP A 16 6.68 30.68 -20.35
CA ASP A 16 5.66 29.66 -20.32
C ASP A 16 6.26 28.53 -19.49
N THR A 17 5.95 28.53 -18.20
CA THR A 17 6.06 27.36 -17.35
C THR A 17 5.07 26.39 -17.96
N GLN A 18 5.56 25.62 -18.93
CA GLN A 18 4.87 24.55 -19.59
C GLN A 18 4.35 23.66 -18.46
N ASP A 19 3.04 23.76 -18.28
CA ASP A 19 2.22 23.04 -17.34
C ASP A 19 2.25 21.55 -17.72
N ASP A 20 3.38 20.89 -17.45
CA ASP A 20 3.57 19.43 -17.53
C ASP A 20 2.66 18.67 -16.53
N SER A 21 1.80 19.38 -15.80
CA SER A 21 0.76 18.85 -14.92
C SER A 21 -0.40 18.16 -15.67
N ARG A 22 -0.37 18.03 -17.00
CA ARG A 22 -1.54 17.66 -17.82
C ARG A 22 -1.57 16.24 -18.40
N SER A 23 -0.95 15.26 -17.74
CA SER A 23 -1.51 13.89 -17.77
C SER A 23 -0.78 13.00 -16.78
N SER A 24 -1.00 13.21 -15.48
CA SER A 24 -0.93 12.05 -14.58
C SER A 24 -1.93 11.04 -15.17
N THR A 25 -1.43 9.96 -15.78
CA THR A 25 -2.32 8.95 -16.37
C THR A 25 -3.24 8.47 -15.25
N PRO A 26 -4.52 8.15 -15.54
CA PRO A 26 -5.44 7.61 -14.52
C PRO A 26 -4.82 6.46 -13.71
N LEU A 27 -3.91 5.70 -14.31
CA LEU A 27 -3.19 4.62 -13.65
C LEU A 27 -2.16 5.09 -12.61
N VAL A 28 -1.48 6.22 -12.82
CA VAL A 28 -0.59 6.83 -11.82
C VAL A 28 -1.37 7.26 -10.58
N GLU A 29 -2.55 7.85 -10.75
CA GLU A 29 -3.41 8.24 -9.63
C GLU A 29 -3.90 7.04 -8.83
N LEU A 30 -4.29 5.97 -9.53
CA LEU A 30 -4.65 4.69 -8.92
C LEU A 30 -3.46 4.07 -8.19
N GLY A 31 -2.27 4.09 -8.79
CA GLY A 31 -1.03 3.60 -8.19
C GLY A 31 -0.65 4.34 -6.91
N GLN A 32 -0.77 5.66 -6.89
CA GLN A 32 -0.55 6.47 -5.69
C GLN A 32 -1.57 6.16 -4.59
N SER A 33 -2.84 6.03 -4.97
CA SER A 33 -3.92 5.66 -4.04
C SER A 33 -3.67 4.28 -3.44
N PHE A 34 -3.25 3.32 -4.27
CA PHE A 34 -2.87 1.98 -3.86
C PHE A 34 -1.69 2.00 -2.88
N ALA A 35 -0.63 2.76 -3.18
CA ALA A 35 0.51 2.88 -2.28
C ALA A 35 0.15 3.48 -0.92
N ARG A 36 -0.72 4.50 -0.89
CA ARG A 36 -1.24 5.09 0.37
C ARG A 36 -2.05 4.06 1.16
N LEU A 37 -2.98 3.38 0.51
CA LEU A 37 -3.86 2.42 1.13
C LEU A 37 -3.11 1.20 1.65
N ARG A 38 -2.15 0.67 0.89
CA ARG A 38 -1.25 -0.42 1.31
C ARG A 38 -0.48 -0.06 2.59
N ARG A 39 0.05 1.15 2.69
CA ARG A 39 0.73 1.62 3.92
C ARG A 39 -0.22 1.69 5.10
N ARG A 40 -1.46 2.15 4.89
CA ARG A 40 -2.51 2.18 5.92
C ARG A 40 -2.86 0.77 6.40
N CYS A 41 -3.18 -0.12 5.47
CA CYS A 41 -3.50 -1.52 5.74
C CYS A 41 -2.36 -2.23 6.48
N ALA A 42 -1.10 -2.05 6.05
CA ALA A 42 0.05 -2.63 6.75
C ALA A 42 0.22 -2.11 8.19
N ARG A 43 -0.07 -0.82 8.45
CA ARG A 43 -0.08 -0.28 9.83
C ARG A 43 -1.18 -0.90 10.66
N GLN A 44 -2.40 -0.98 10.12
CA GLN A 44 -3.54 -1.58 10.80
C GLN A 44 -3.30 -3.07 11.08
N GLY A 45 -2.73 -3.83 10.15
CA GLY A 45 -2.39 -5.23 10.36
C GLY A 45 -1.33 -5.44 11.45
N ARG A 46 -0.36 -4.52 11.59
CA ARG A 46 0.55 -4.54 12.74
C ARG A 46 -0.17 -4.28 14.06
N HIS A 47 -1.08 -3.32 14.08
CA HIS A 47 -1.88 -3.00 15.26
C HIS A 47 -2.78 -4.18 15.67
N VAL A 48 -3.46 -4.83 14.72
CA VAL A 48 -4.24 -6.05 14.95
C VAL A 48 -3.39 -7.16 15.57
N ARG A 49 -2.18 -7.40 15.03
CA ARG A 49 -1.26 -8.40 15.60
C ARG A 49 -0.78 -8.05 17.01
N GLN A 50 -0.57 -6.76 17.30
CA GLN A 50 -0.22 -6.30 18.64
C GLN A 50 -1.36 -6.57 19.62
N LEU A 51 -2.61 -6.22 19.27
CA LEU A 51 -3.77 -6.48 20.10
C LEU A 51 -4.04 -7.98 20.30
N ALA A 52 -3.82 -8.79 19.26
CA ALA A 52 -3.90 -10.25 19.38
C ALA A 52 -2.87 -10.78 20.40
N ALA A 53 -1.61 -10.37 20.27
CA ALA A 53 -0.55 -10.76 21.19
C ALA A 53 -0.79 -10.26 22.63
N GLU A 54 -1.36 -9.06 22.78
CA GLU A 54 -1.77 -8.51 24.07
C GLU A 54 -2.90 -9.34 24.69
N ALA A 55 -3.93 -9.68 23.91
CA ALA A 55 -5.02 -10.53 24.38
C ALA A 55 -4.52 -11.92 24.82
N ASP A 56 -3.65 -12.54 24.02
CA ASP A 56 -3.05 -13.84 24.35
C ASP A 56 -2.19 -13.76 25.63
N ARG A 57 -1.44 -12.66 25.82
CA ARG A 57 -0.66 -12.40 27.03
C ARG A 57 -1.54 -12.26 28.27
N ILE A 58 -2.62 -11.47 28.19
CA ILE A 58 -3.57 -11.29 29.30
C ILE A 58 -4.25 -12.62 29.62
N ALA A 59 -4.67 -13.37 28.60
CA ALA A 59 -5.29 -14.67 28.78
C ALA A 59 -4.34 -15.64 29.52
N THR A 60 -3.07 -15.67 29.11
CA THR A 60 -2.03 -16.50 29.74
C THR A 60 -1.81 -16.13 31.21
N LEU A 61 -1.81 -14.84 31.55
CA LEU A 61 -1.66 -14.36 32.94
C LEU A 61 -2.90 -14.63 33.79
N ALA A 62 -4.10 -14.59 33.20
CA ALA A 62 -5.36 -14.77 33.90
C ALA A 62 -5.69 -16.24 34.18
N THR A 63 -5.23 -17.17 33.34
CA THR A 63 -5.49 -18.60 33.52
C THR A 63 -4.32 -19.30 34.21
N LYS A 64 -4.53 -19.84 35.42
CA LYS A 64 -3.66 -20.91 35.94
C LYS A 64 -3.71 -22.09 34.96
N PRO A 65 -2.63 -22.88 34.78
CA PRO A 65 -2.64 -24.06 33.93
C PRO A 65 -3.52 -25.13 34.60
N THR A 66 -4.83 -25.05 34.38
CA THR A 66 -5.79 -26.07 34.77
C THR A 66 -6.08 -26.93 33.55
N THR A 67 -5.87 -28.23 33.71
CA THR A 67 -5.95 -29.31 32.71
C THR A 67 -7.36 -29.54 32.12
N GLY A 68 -8.27 -28.57 32.23
CA GLY A 68 -9.70 -28.76 31.98
C GLY A 68 -10.34 -27.62 31.17
N SER A 69 -10.83 -28.00 29.99
CA SER A 69 -11.80 -27.27 29.14
C SER A 69 -11.26 -26.09 28.32
N GLY A 70 -10.71 -26.41 27.13
CA GLY A 70 -10.38 -25.41 26.10
C GLY A 70 -11.56 -24.54 25.65
N ARG A 71 -12.82 -24.91 25.97
CA ARG A 71 -14.01 -24.07 25.71
C ARG A 71 -14.05 -22.83 26.60
N ARG A 72 -13.71 -22.97 27.89
CA ARG A 72 -13.64 -21.85 28.84
C ARG A 72 -12.51 -20.89 28.49
N HIS A 73 -11.36 -21.45 28.06
CA HIS A 73 -10.23 -20.65 27.61
C HIS A 73 -10.56 -19.81 26.37
N ARG A 74 -11.24 -20.39 25.36
CA ARG A 74 -11.70 -19.63 24.17
C ARG A 74 -12.64 -18.49 24.53
N ALA A 75 -13.67 -18.75 25.35
CA ALA A 75 -14.61 -17.72 25.78
C ALA A 75 -13.92 -16.58 26.57
N ALA A 76 -12.95 -16.92 27.42
CA ALA A 76 -12.14 -15.93 28.12
C ALA A 76 -11.27 -15.11 27.16
N LEU A 77 -10.63 -15.76 26.17
CA LEU A 77 -9.83 -15.09 25.16
C LEU A 77 -10.66 -14.14 24.29
N ASP A 78 -11.85 -14.55 23.87
CA ASP A 78 -12.76 -13.70 23.10
C ASP A 78 -13.21 -12.49 23.92
N ALA A 79 -13.55 -12.67 25.20
CA ALA A 79 -13.88 -11.55 26.08
C ALA A 79 -12.69 -10.58 26.30
N ILE A 80 -11.46 -11.11 26.33
CA ILE A 80 -10.25 -10.28 26.41
C ILE A 80 -10.02 -9.53 25.10
N ARG A 81 -10.17 -10.20 23.95
CA ARG A 81 -10.08 -9.59 22.62
C ARG A 81 -11.04 -8.43 22.46
N GLU A 82 -12.28 -8.61 22.92
CA GLU A 82 -13.27 -7.54 22.95
C GLU A 82 -12.78 -6.35 23.79
N LYS A 83 -12.30 -6.62 25.01
CA LYS A 83 -11.80 -5.56 25.92
C LYS A 83 -10.62 -4.78 25.36
N VAL A 84 -9.69 -5.43 24.65
CA VAL A 84 -8.54 -4.74 24.03
C VAL A 84 -8.89 -4.09 22.69
N GLY A 85 -10.15 -4.15 22.24
CA GLY A 85 -10.60 -3.55 20.99
C GLY A 85 -10.13 -4.31 19.74
N TYR A 86 -9.76 -5.59 19.87
CA TYR A 86 -9.27 -6.41 18.75
C TYR A 86 -10.27 -6.47 17.60
N HIS A 87 -11.56 -6.68 17.88
CA HIS A 87 -12.58 -6.86 16.84
C HIS A 87 -12.79 -5.58 16.01
N ALA A 88 -12.79 -4.41 16.64
CA ALA A 88 -12.86 -3.13 15.93
C ALA A 88 -11.62 -2.90 15.04
N ALA A 89 -10.42 -3.16 15.58
CA ALA A 89 -9.18 -3.06 14.80
C ALA A 89 -9.15 -4.04 13.63
N TRP A 90 -9.62 -5.28 13.85
CA TRP A 90 -9.74 -6.30 12.81
C TRP A 90 -10.68 -5.86 11.70
N ALA A 91 -11.89 -5.39 12.05
CA ALA A 91 -12.88 -4.91 11.08
C ALA A 91 -12.34 -3.73 10.24
N GLN A 92 -11.64 -2.78 10.87
CA GLN A 92 -11.04 -1.66 10.18
C GLN A 92 -9.92 -2.11 9.21
N TRP A 93 -9.11 -3.08 9.63
CA TRP A 93 -8.05 -3.66 8.81
C TRP A 93 -8.63 -4.43 7.63
N SER A 94 -9.63 -5.31 7.85
CA SER A 94 -10.27 -6.10 6.80
C SER A 94 -10.96 -5.21 5.77
N ALA A 95 -11.68 -4.17 6.20
CA ALA A 95 -12.27 -3.20 5.29
C ALA A 95 -11.20 -2.51 4.41
N SER A 96 -10.04 -2.19 4.97
CA SER A 96 -8.93 -1.64 4.18
C SER A 96 -8.29 -2.68 3.24
N ALA A 97 -8.31 -3.96 3.57
CA ALA A 97 -7.88 -5.03 2.68
C ALA A 97 -8.85 -5.20 1.50
N ASP A 98 -10.16 -5.14 1.75
CA ASP A 98 -11.19 -5.18 0.71
C ASP A 98 -11.09 -3.98 -0.24
N GLU A 99 -10.85 -2.77 0.30
CA GLU A 99 -10.58 -1.58 -0.52
C GLU A 99 -9.34 -1.77 -1.41
N ILE A 100 -8.29 -2.44 -0.92
CA ILE A 100 -7.09 -2.73 -1.73
C ILE A 100 -7.44 -3.71 -2.85
N ALA A 101 -8.17 -4.79 -2.55
CA ALA A 101 -8.57 -5.77 -3.55
C ALA A 101 -9.38 -5.11 -4.68
N ALA A 102 -10.37 -4.28 -4.33
CA ALA A 102 -11.15 -3.52 -5.30
C ALA A 102 -10.28 -2.56 -6.14
N LEU A 103 -9.24 -1.97 -5.55
CA LEU A 103 -8.33 -1.08 -6.26
C LEU A 103 -7.35 -1.82 -7.17
N ILE A 104 -6.89 -3.00 -6.77
CA ILE A 104 -6.08 -3.90 -7.61
C ILE A 104 -6.87 -4.30 -8.85
N ASP A 105 -8.15 -4.67 -8.70
CA ASP A 105 -9.02 -5.00 -9.83
C ASP A 105 -9.16 -3.83 -10.82
N ARG A 106 -9.28 -2.60 -10.32
CA ARG A 106 -9.30 -1.39 -11.17
C ARG A 106 -7.98 -1.21 -11.90
N ILE A 107 -6.86 -1.26 -11.19
CA ILE A 107 -5.51 -1.16 -11.77
C ILE A 107 -5.30 -2.22 -12.85
N ALA A 108 -5.71 -3.47 -12.60
CA ALA A 108 -5.55 -4.59 -13.53
C ALA A 108 -6.31 -4.37 -14.85
N ARG A 109 -7.51 -3.76 -14.79
CA ARG A 109 -8.34 -3.45 -15.97
C ARG A 109 -7.82 -2.29 -16.81
N HIS A 110 -6.98 -1.41 -16.27
CA HIS A 110 -6.41 -0.31 -17.05
C HIS A 110 -5.34 -0.81 -18.02
N PRO A 111 -5.36 -0.39 -19.31
CA PRO A 111 -4.31 -0.75 -20.25
C PRO A 111 -2.99 -0.08 -19.83
N ALA A 112 -1.87 -0.83 -19.92
CA ALA A 112 -0.55 -0.26 -19.68
C ALA A 112 -0.04 0.38 -20.98
N ARG A 113 0.35 1.65 -20.91
CA ARG A 113 0.86 2.44 -22.05
C ARG A 113 2.38 2.61 -22.03
N GLY A 114 3.02 2.19 -20.95
CA GLY A 114 4.46 2.32 -20.76
C GLY A 114 4.96 1.44 -19.63
N ILE A 115 6.26 1.54 -19.37
CA ILE A 115 6.91 0.74 -18.34
C ILE A 115 6.50 1.16 -16.92
N ASP A 116 6.23 2.45 -16.69
CA ASP A 116 5.74 2.94 -15.40
C ASP A 116 4.35 2.35 -15.07
N ASP A 117 3.47 2.28 -16.06
CA ASP A 117 2.17 1.62 -15.93
C ASP A 117 2.33 0.13 -15.59
N LEU A 118 3.29 -0.57 -16.22
CA LEU A 118 3.59 -1.97 -15.91
C LEU A 118 4.11 -2.13 -14.47
N ILE A 119 4.95 -1.22 -13.97
CA ILE A 119 5.41 -1.23 -12.58
C ILE A 119 4.23 -1.09 -11.62
N ILE A 120 3.29 -0.18 -11.89
CA ILE A 120 2.08 0.01 -11.06
C ILE A 120 1.23 -1.27 -11.04
N LYS A 121 0.97 -1.87 -12.20
CA LYS A 121 0.19 -3.11 -12.29
C LYS A 121 0.91 -4.27 -11.61
N TYR A 122 2.23 -4.36 -11.77
CA TYR A 122 3.03 -5.38 -11.12
C TYR A 122 3.01 -5.24 -9.59
N ASP A 123 3.17 -4.02 -9.07
CA ASP A 123 3.09 -3.76 -7.63
C ASP A 123 1.72 -4.16 -7.03
N ALA A 124 0.64 -3.91 -7.78
CA ALA A 124 -0.71 -4.31 -7.41
C ALA A 124 -0.88 -5.84 -7.37
N LEU A 125 -0.46 -6.53 -8.43
CA LEU A 125 -0.53 -7.99 -8.53
C LEU A 125 0.39 -8.69 -7.52
N GLN A 126 1.59 -8.18 -7.33
CA GLN A 126 2.53 -8.70 -6.33
C GLN A 126 1.91 -8.66 -4.94
N TRP A 127 1.16 -7.61 -4.59
CA TRP A 127 0.48 -7.59 -3.30
C TRP A 127 -0.58 -8.68 -3.20
N SER A 128 -1.44 -8.83 -4.21
CA SER A 128 -2.46 -9.90 -4.25
C SER A 128 -1.84 -11.30 -4.11
N LEU A 129 -0.72 -11.54 -4.78
CA LEU A 129 0.00 -12.82 -4.73
C LEU A 129 0.68 -13.05 -3.37
N LEU A 130 1.26 -12.03 -2.75
CA LEU A 130 2.12 -12.20 -1.58
C LEU A 130 1.44 -11.99 -0.23
N ASP A 131 0.25 -11.39 -0.20
CA ASP A 131 -0.51 -11.16 1.04
C ASP A 131 -0.99 -12.48 1.66
N ASP A 132 -1.28 -13.48 0.82
CA ASP A 132 -1.56 -14.84 1.28
C ASP A 132 -0.25 -15.55 1.66
N GLY A 133 0.22 -15.23 2.87
CA GLY A 133 1.48 -15.70 3.48
C GLY A 133 1.74 -17.21 3.35
N ALA A 134 0.68 -17.99 3.16
CA ALA A 134 0.69 -19.45 3.10
C ALA A 134 0.93 -20.03 1.70
N ALA A 135 0.76 -19.26 0.61
CA ALA A 135 0.64 -19.83 -0.73
C ALA A 135 1.96 -19.98 -1.52
N PHE A 136 3.02 -19.25 -1.15
CA PHE A 136 4.24 -19.19 -1.95
C PHE A 136 5.51 -19.57 -1.19
N ASP A 137 6.29 -20.46 -1.81
CA ASP A 137 7.67 -20.75 -1.40
C ASP A 137 8.52 -19.47 -1.39
N THR A 138 9.47 -19.42 -0.46
CA THR A 138 10.45 -18.34 -0.29
C THR A 138 11.23 -18.07 -1.58
N ALA A 139 11.52 -19.11 -2.38
CA ALA A 139 12.21 -18.94 -3.66
C ALA A 139 11.36 -18.13 -4.66
N VAL A 140 10.06 -18.45 -4.79
CA VAL A 140 9.13 -17.72 -5.66
C VAL A 140 8.98 -16.28 -5.20
N ARG A 141 8.87 -16.04 -3.88
CA ARG A 141 8.83 -14.68 -3.32
C ARG A 141 10.06 -13.86 -3.74
N ARG A 142 11.26 -14.45 -3.68
CA ARG A 142 12.50 -13.78 -4.09
C ARG A 142 12.50 -13.45 -5.58
N GLN A 143 12.04 -14.36 -6.42
CA GLN A 143 11.96 -14.14 -7.87
C GLN A 143 10.99 -13.00 -8.23
N VAL A 144 9.81 -12.97 -7.60
CA VAL A 144 8.82 -11.89 -7.78
C VAL A 144 9.43 -10.53 -7.38
N VAL A 145 10.13 -10.48 -6.24
CA VAL A 145 10.82 -9.25 -5.82
C VAL A 145 11.95 -8.86 -6.77
N ALA A 146 12.73 -9.82 -7.28
CA ALA A 146 13.82 -9.56 -8.21
C ALA A 146 13.29 -8.96 -9.53
N PHE A 147 12.26 -9.57 -10.11
CA PHE A 147 11.65 -9.09 -11.36
C PHE A 147 11.13 -7.64 -11.24
N ARG A 148 10.55 -7.27 -10.08
CA ARG A 148 10.19 -5.87 -9.82
C ARG A 148 11.38 -4.92 -9.96
N ARG A 149 12.55 -5.30 -9.44
CA ARG A 149 13.76 -4.46 -9.48
C ARG A 149 14.24 -4.30 -10.92
N ASP A 150 14.15 -5.36 -11.72
CA ASP A 150 14.51 -5.34 -13.13
C ASP A 150 13.58 -4.40 -13.92
N LEU A 151 12.26 -4.43 -13.65
CA LEU A 151 11.31 -3.50 -14.25
C LEU A 151 11.64 -2.03 -13.93
N VAL A 152 11.98 -1.74 -12.67
CA VAL A 152 12.39 -0.39 -12.24
C VAL A 152 13.69 0.04 -12.91
N ALA A 153 14.67 -0.86 -13.03
CA ALA A 153 15.93 -0.57 -13.71
C ALA A 153 15.73 -0.26 -15.20
N LEU A 154 14.85 -1.01 -15.88
CA LEU A 154 14.47 -0.77 -17.27
C LEU A 154 13.77 0.59 -17.46
N ALA A 155 12.97 1.03 -16.48
CA ALA A 155 12.32 2.35 -16.54
C ALA A 155 13.33 3.49 -16.41
N GLY A 156 14.34 3.35 -15.55
CA GLY A 156 15.39 4.36 -15.35
C GLY A 156 16.47 4.40 -16.43
N SER A 157 16.45 3.47 -17.39
CA SER A 157 17.41 3.41 -18.50
C SER A 157 16.92 4.12 -19.78
N ARG A 158 15.77 4.79 -19.72
CA ARG A 158 15.16 5.57 -20.81
C ARG A 158 15.33 7.05 -20.57
#